data_AF-A0A8D8Z1K3-F1
#
_entry.id   AF-A0A8D8Z1K3-F1
#
_cell.length_a   1.000
_cell.length_b   1.000
_cell.length_c   1.000
_cell.angle_alpha   90.00
_cell.angle_beta   90.00
_cell.angle_gamma   90.00
#
_symmetry.space_group_name_H-M   'P 1'
#
loop_
_entity.id
_entity.type
_entity.pdbx_description
1 polymer ?
#
loop_
_entity_poly.entity_id
_entity_poly.type
_entity_poly.pdbx_seq_one_letter_code
_entity_poly.pdbx_strand_id
1 'polypeptide(L)'
;MQSSGLNKMILLLFLFFLNTEAVNPGCDCILYTATYGKEYGIFSSPDFPKPYPPKIKCLLYTFLAASDEIIEIQFKEFDVDKTNTDCLQGDYLKLFLHVEDAEVNEYTPWSSLLCGKYNNVPHVFFSSGPGLVLEFHTDGHHTTNSSGFIGTFRFLEKKMFHTDGHKLAGTSCDYQFISNNHTRPQGRFFSPRYPSNYPPDIKCAYTFRARAQEKIRVILEDIKLEEGDVSCINRADYIKVHDGRTASYPAIGLYCNQGSHIEILSTGPELYIEFVSHSVEPGQGFKAKFQFQNDHSSKSTKKIHHHNIGSPTFVSSTTTTSTTTSTVPPVTLMVEDLDLMEDNNDTTSTIGPVTSPRSPYIGIQVCPPRGRPSTSLTSA
;
A
#
# COMPACT_ATOMS: atom_id res chain seq x y z
N MET A 1 -81.04 15.65 -51.21
CA MET A 1 -80.07 14.84 -51.98
C MET A 1 -78.69 15.03 -51.35
N GLN A 2 -78.01 13.91 -51.14
CA GLN A 2 -76.71 13.73 -50.48
C GLN A 2 -75.62 14.75 -50.88
N SER A 3 -74.82 15.18 -49.91
CA SER A 3 -73.37 15.15 -50.05
C SER A 3 -72.69 15.12 -48.67
N SER A 4 -71.75 14.19 -48.56
CA SER A 4 -70.97 13.75 -47.42
C SER A 4 -69.82 14.69 -47.06
N GLY A 5 -69.59 14.93 -45.78
CA GLY A 5 -68.39 15.59 -45.27
C GLY A 5 -68.08 15.16 -43.84
N LEU A 6 -67.32 14.07 -43.69
CA LEU A 6 -66.86 13.53 -42.42
C LEU A 6 -65.69 14.38 -41.89
N ASN A 7 -65.97 15.37 -41.03
CA ASN A 7 -64.94 16.12 -40.33
C ASN A 7 -64.39 15.29 -39.17
N LYS A 8 -63.33 14.51 -39.41
CA LYS A 8 -62.46 13.98 -38.35
C LYS A 8 -61.42 15.03 -38.00
N MET A 9 -61.70 15.87 -37.00
CA MET A 9 -60.67 16.70 -36.39
C MET A 9 -59.93 15.86 -35.35
N ILE A 10 -58.71 15.45 -35.69
CA ILE A 10 -57.80 14.68 -34.86
C ILE A 10 -57.38 15.55 -33.67
N LEU A 11 -57.72 15.10 -32.46
CA LEU A 11 -57.21 15.66 -31.21
C LEU A 11 -55.73 15.27 -31.09
N LEU A 12 -54.83 16.19 -31.47
CA LEU A 12 -53.40 16.07 -31.21
C LEU A 12 -53.15 16.17 -29.71
N LEU A 13 -53.12 15.01 -29.04
CA LEU A 13 -52.48 14.85 -27.73
C LEU A 13 -50.99 15.20 -27.90
N PHE A 14 -50.64 16.44 -27.59
CA PHE A 14 -49.25 16.81 -27.31
C PHE A 14 -48.82 16.04 -26.07
N LEU A 15 -48.26 14.85 -26.29
CA LEU A 15 -47.34 14.23 -25.34
C LEU A 15 -46.15 15.17 -25.27
N PHE A 16 -46.16 16.07 -24.29
CA PHE A 16 -44.93 16.63 -23.77
C PHE A 16 -44.11 15.45 -23.28
N PHE A 17 -43.21 14.96 -24.12
CA PHE A 17 -42.04 14.25 -23.66
C PHE A 17 -41.29 15.28 -22.79
N LEU A 18 -41.57 15.25 -21.49
CA LEU A 18 -40.54 15.61 -20.54
C LEU A 18 -39.39 14.66 -20.85
N ASN A 19 -38.42 15.16 -21.61
CA ASN A 19 -37.08 14.60 -21.59
C ASN A 19 -36.59 14.79 -20.16
N THR A 20 -36.99 13.89 -19.27
CA THR A 20 -36.23 13.62 -18.06
C THR A 20 -34.95 12.97 -18.58
N GLU A 21 -33.94 13.79 -18.88
CA GLU A 21 -32.58 13.29 -18.82
C GLU A 21 -32.45 12.61 -17.46
N ALA A 22 -32.14 11.32 -17.46
CA ALA A 22 -31.92 10.60 -16.22
C ALA A 22 -30.89 11.39 -15.41
N VAL A 23 -31.28 11.79 -14.20
CA VAL A 23 -30.37 12.43 -13.25
C VAL A 23 -29.29 11.40 -12.94
N ASN A 24 -28.13 11.62 -13.55
CA ASN A 24 -26.88 10.87 -13.44
C ASN A 24 -26.84 9.49 -14.17
N PRO A 25 -26.25 9.38 -15.38
CA PRO A 25 -25.76 8.07 -15.83
C PRO A 25 -24.69 7.62 -14.83
N GLY A 26 -24.85 6.41 -14.27
CA GLY A 26 -23.86 5.84 -13.36
C GLY A 26 -22.47 5.81 -14.00
N CYS A 27 -21.43 5.92 -13.18
CA CYS A 27 -20.05 5.82 -13.64
C CYS A 27 -19.79 4.55 -14.46
N ASP A 28 -18.98 4.65 -15.50
CA ASP A 28 -18.39 3.46 -16.11
C ASP A 28 -17.45 2.80 -15.10
N CYS A 29 -17.35 1.47 -15.12
CA CYS A 29 -16.61 0.70 -14.13
C CYS A 29 -15.87 -0.48 -14.76
N ILE A 30 -14.65 -0.72 -14.30
CA ILE A 30 -13.81 -1.88 -14.59
C ILE A 30 -13.57 -2.62 -13.28
N LEU A 31 -13.99 -3.88 -13.20
CA LEU A 31 -13.85 -4.71 -12.00
C LEU A 31 -12.64 -5.67 -12.10
N TYR A 32 -11.83 -5.71 -11.03
CA TYR A 32 -10.68 -6.58 -10.85
C TYR A 32 -10.87 -7.47 -9.61
N THR A 33 -11.15 -8.76 -9.82
CA THR A 33 -11.39 -9.73 -8.73
C THR A 33 -10.36 -10.86 -8.63
N ALA A 34 -9.47 -10.98 -9.61
CA ALA A 34 -8.47 -12.04 -9.68
C ALA A 34 -7.25 -11.61 -10.49
N THR A 35 -6.09 -12.21 -10.19
CA THR A 35 -4.88 -12.12 -11.02
C THR A 35 -4.79 -13.25 -12.06
N TYR A 36 -5.82 -14.09 -12.17
CA TYR A 36 -5.94 -15.21 -13.12
C TYR A 36 -4.72 -16.16 -13.12
N GLY A 37 -4.27 -16.54 -11.93
CA GLY A 37 -3.14 -17.46 -11.73
C GLY A 37 -1.76 -16.82 -11.92
N LYS A 38 -1.69 -15.49 -12.09
CA LYS A 38 -0.42 -14.74 -12.09
C LYS A 38 -0.11 -14.20 -10.69
N GLU A 39 1.15 -13.86 -10.47
CA GLU A 39 1.61 -13.19 -9.24
C GLU A 39 0.94 -11.82 -9.04
N TYR A 40 0.66 -11.12 -10.14
CA TYR A 40 -0.04 -9.83 -10.15
C TYR A 40 -0.90 -9.67 -11.41
N GLY A 41 -1.91 -8.80 -11.33
CA GLY A 41 -2.69 -8.30 -12.46
C GLY A 41 -2.23 -6.91 -12.90
N ILE A 42 -2.73 -6.42 -14.04
CA ILE A 42 -2.37 -5.12 -14.62
C ILE A 42 -3.63 -4.27 -14.79
N PHE A 43 -3.52 -2.97 -14.55
CA PHE A 43 -4.55 -1.97 -14.81
C PHE A 43 -3.93 -0.75 -15.52
N SER A 44 -4.70 -0.06 -16.35
CA SER A 44 -4.24 1.15 -17.03
C SER A 44 -5.37 2.12 -17.33
N SER A 45 -5.05 3.40 -17.46
CA SER A 45 -5.94 4.40 -18.04
C SER A 45 -6.36 3.99 -19.47
N PRO A 46 -7.48 4.52 -19.99
CA PRO A 46 -7.86 4.28 -21.37
C PRO A 46 -6.77 4.74 -22.34
N ASP A 47 -6.61 4.03 -23.44
CA ASP A 47 -5.67 4.31 -24.54
C ASP A 47 -4.17 4.28 -24.21
N PHE A 48 -3.76 4.04 -22.96
CA PHE A 48 -2.36 3.94 -22.57
C PHE A 48 -1.56 3.01 -23.51
N PRO A 49 -0.38 3.41 -24.03
CA PRO A 49 0.42 4.59 -23.67
C PRO A 49 0.09 5.88 -24.46
N LYS A 50 -0.98 5.88 -25.28
CA LYS A 50 -1.44 7.11 -25.94
C LYS A 50 -2.14 8.02 -24.93
N PRO A 51 -2.29 9.32 -25.24
CA PRO A 51 -3.03 10.22 -24.37
C PRO A 51 -4.44 9.74 -24.10
N TYR A 52 -4.87 9.85 -22.85
CA TYR A 52 -6.21 9.41 -22.43
C TYR A 52 -7.30 10.33 -23.01
N PRO A 53 -8.56 9.85 -23.14
CA PRO A 53 -9.67 10.66 -23.62
C PRO A 53 -10.01 11.85 -22.71
N PRO A 54 -10.37 13.02 -23.28
CA PRO A 54 -10.91 14.13 -22.48
C PRO A 54 -12.38 13.85 -22.07
N LYS A 55 -12.89 14.61 -21.11
CA LYS A 55 -14.30 14.58 -20.65
C LYS A 55 -14.76 13.26 -20.03
N ILE A 56 -13.85 12.49 -19.43
CA ILE A 56 -14.21 11.34 -18.60
C ILE A 56 -14.87 11.88 -17.34
N LYS A 57 -16.20 11.82 -17.29
CA LYS A 57 -16.98 12.28 -16.13
C LYS A 57 -16.77 11.39 -14.91
N CYS A 58 -16.68 10.09 -15.12
CA CYS A 58 -16.41 9.13 -14.07
C CYS A 58 -16.06 7.76 -14.68
N LEU A 59 -14.84 7.30 -14.44
CA LEU A 59 -14.42 5.93 -14.74
C LEU A 59 -13.84 5.29 -13.47
N LEU A 60 -14.49 4.23 -12.99
CA LEU A 60 -14.09 3.51 -11.79
C LEU A 60 -13.21 2.31 -12.14
N TYR A 61 -12.08 2.18 -11.43
CA TYR A 61 -11.27 0.98 -11.36
C TYR A 61 -11.53 0.36 -9.99
N THR A 62 -12.32 -0.71 -9.96
CA THR A 62 -12.78 -1.36 -8.75
C THR A 62 -11.98 -2.64 -8.53
N PHE A 63 -11.25 -2.72 -7.44
CA PHE A 63 -10.52 -3.91 -7.02
C PHE A 63 -11.25 -4.52 -5.83
N LEU A 64 -11.56 -5.81 -5.92
CA LEU A 64 -12.30 -6.54 -4.89
C LEU A 64 -11.59 -7.86 -4.59
N ALA A 65 -11.03 -7.95 -3.38
CA ALA A 65 -10.33 -9.11 -2.85
C ALA A 65 -11.27 -10.03 -2.04
N ALA A 66 -10.77 -11.17 -1.60
CA ALA A 66 -11.46 -11.98 -0.59
C ALA A 66 -11.50 -11.25 0.78
N SER A 67 -12.43 -11.65 1.66
CA SER A 67 -12.66 -10.97 2.95
C SER A 67 -11.46 -10.96 3.91
N ASP A 68 -10.54 -11.90 3.76
CA ASP A 68 -9.31 -12.04 4.54
C ASP A 68 -8.06 -11.52 3.81
N GLU A 69 -8.28 -10.81 2.70
CA GLU A 69 -7.24 -10.19 1.89
C GLU A 69 -7.32 -8.66 1.94
N ILE A 70 -6.23 -8.04 1.57
CA ILE A 70 -6.13 -6.62 1.22
C ILE A 70 -5.53 -6.52 -0.18
N ILE A 71 -5.57 -5.32 -0.74
CA ILE A 71 -5.15 -5.04 -2.11
C ILE A 71 -3.90 -4.16 -2.05
N GLU A 72 -2.88 -4.55 -2.80
CA GLU A 72 -1.76 -3.68 -3.14
C GLU A 72 -1.88 -3.27 -4.59
N ILE A 73 -1.81 -1.97 -4.87
CA ILE A 73 -1.60 -1.44 -6.22
C ILE A 73 -0.26 -0.72 -6.29
N GLN A 74 0.39 -0.82 -7.45
CA GLN A 74 1.63 -0.13 -7.74
C GLN A 74 1.57 0.50 -9.13
N PHE A 75 1.75 1.81 -9.21
CA PHE A 75 1.97 2.49 -10.48
C PHE A 75 3.35 2.11 -11.05
N LYS A 76 3.40 1.85 -12.35
CA LYS A 76 4.65 1.68 -13.11
C LYS A 76 4.97 2.93 -13.91
N GLU A 77 3.94 3.59 -14.43
CA GLU A 77 4.01 4.93 -15.00
C GLU A 77 2.77 5.72 -14.56
N PHE A 78 2.94 7.03 -14.43
CA PHE A 78 1.87 7.96 -14.07
C PHE A 78 2.14 9.32 -14.70
N ASP A 79 1.20 9.78 -15.51
CA ASP A 79 1.19 11.05 -16.19
C ASP A 79 -0.27 11.48 -16.36
N VAL A 80 -0.80 12.17 -15.36
CA VAL A 80 -2.11 12.82 -15.41
C VAL A 80 -1.89 14.32 -15.46
N ASP A 81 -2.60 15.03 -16.32
CA ASP A 81 -2.40 16.46 -16.51
C ASP A 81 -2.58 17.23 -15.20
N LYS A 82 -1.67 18.16 -14.92
CA LYS A 82 -1.62 18.89 -13.65
C LYS A 82 -1.79 20.38 -13.88
N THR A 83 -2.98 20.88 -13.57
CA THR A 83 -3.30 22.31 -13.71
C THR A 83 -2.99 23.11 -12.43
N ASN A 84 -3.07 22.46 -11.27
CA ASN A 84 -2.83 23.04 -9.95
C ASN A 84 -2.06 22.08 -9.04
N THR A 85 -1.49 22.58 -7.94
CA THR A 85 -0.65 21.78 -7.03
C THR A 85 -1.41 20.70 -6.28
N ASP A 86 -2.66 20.97 -5.95
CA ASP A 86 -3.60 20.23 -5.11
C ASP A 86 -4.56 19.32 -5.89
N CYS A 87 -4.46 19.29 -7.22
CA CYS A 87 -5.27 18.43 -8.11
C CYS A 87 -6.80 18.61 -7.98
N LEU A 88 -7.27 19.66 -7.30
CA LEU A 88 -8.69 20.00 -7.19
C LEU A 88 -9.27 20.57 -8.49
N GLN A 89 -8.44 20.94 -9.46
CA GLN A 89 -8.85 21.51 -10.75
C GLN A 89 -8.23 20.70 -11.88
N GLY A 90 -8.98 20.51 -12.96
CA GLY A 90 -8.54 19.73 -14.12
C GLY A 90 -8.66 18.22 -13.93
N ASP A 91 -7.67 17.50 -14.43
CA ASP A 91 -7.63 16.03 -14.45
C ASP A 91 -7.09 15.49 -13.13
N TYR A 92 -7.70 14.42 -12.63
CA TYR A 92 -7.25 13.79 -11.40
C TYR A 92 -7.64 12.32 -11.33
N LEU A 93 -6.90 11.59 -10.52
CA LEU A 93 -7.24 10.26 -10.06
C LEU A 93 -7.55 10.30 -8.55
N LYS A 94 -8.79 9.98 -8.19
CA LYS A 94 -9.26 9.95 -6.80
C LYS A 94 -9.18 8.54 -6.24
N LEU A 95 -8.62 8.39 -5.04
CA LEU A 95 -8.35 7.09 -4.42
C LEU A 95 -9.29 6.84 -3.23
N PHE A 96 -9.91 5.67 -3.19
CA PHE A 96 -10.69 5.17 -2.07
C PHE A 96 -10.04 3.88 -1.55
N LEU A 97 -9.17 4.00 -0.54
CA LEU A 97 -8.39 2.86 -0.02
C LEU A 97 -9.10 2.09 1.10
N HIS A 98 -10.18 2.66 1.65
CA HIS A 98 -10.82 2.18 2.88
C HIS A 98 -12.29 1.85 2.67
N VAL A 99 -12.58 1.01 1.67
CA VAL A 99 -13.93 0.57 1.33
C VAL A 99 -14.05 -0.95 1.49
N GLU A 100 -15.17 -1.41 2.04
CA GLU A 100 -15.42 -2.85 2.28
C GLU A 100 -15.94 -3.51 1.00
N ASP A 101 -17.08 -3.05 0.47
CA ASP A 101 -17.73 -3.68 -0.69
C ASP A 101 -17.21 -3.19 -2.05
N ALA A 102 -16.14 -2.37 -2.06
CA ALA A 102 -15.61 -1.72 -3.25
C ALA A 102 -16.66 -0.89 -4.03
N GLU A 103 -17.68 -0.39 -3.32
CA GLU A 103 -18.70 0.52 -3.84
C GLU A 103 -18.46 1.95 -3.32
N VAL A 104 -18.59 2.94 -4.19
CA VAL A 104 -18.38 4.36 -3.87
C VAL A 104 -19.52 5.23 -4.36
N ASN A 105 -19.76 6.32 -3.64
CA ASN A 105 -20.69 7.38 -4.02
C ASN A 105 -20.08 8.76 -3.66
N GLU A 106 -20.82 9.82 -3.93
CA GLU A 106 -20.38 11.20 -3.71
C GLU A 106 -20.07 11.57 -2.24
N TYR A 107 -20.59 10.79 -1.28
CA TYR A 107 -20.35 10.96 0.15
C TYR A 107 -19.30 10.00 0.71
N THR A 108 -18.79 9.06 -0.09
CA THR A 108 -17.76 8.13 0.37
C THR A 108 -16.47 8.90 0.64
N PRO A 109 -15.88 8.81 1.85
CA PRO A 109 -14.60 9.43 2.14
C PRO A 109 -13.50 8.86 1.25
N TRP A 110 -12.71 9.74 0.63
CA TRP A 110 -11.56 9.38 -0.20
C TRP A 110 -10.25 9.66 0.54
N SER A 111 -9.18 8.99 0.10
CA SER A 111 -7.86 9.01 0.74
C SER A 111 -6.93 10.05 0.13
N SER A 112 -6.94 10.22 -1.20
CA SER A 112 -6.07 11.18 -1.90
C SER A 112 -6.59 11.52 -3.31
N LEU A 113 -6.11 12.64 -3.85
CA LEU A 113 -6.23 13.03 -5.26
C LEU A 113 -4.83 13.08 -5.87
N LEU A 114 -4.65 12.44 -7.02
CA LEU A 114 -3.36 12.37 -7.72
C LEU A 114 -3.45 13.04 -9.09
N CYS A 115 -2.47 13.86 -9.41
CA CYS A 115 -2.22 14.45 -10.72
C CYS A 115 -0.73 14.79 -10.87
N GLY A 116 -0.26 14.95 -12.10
CA GLY A 116 1.14 15.23 -12.44
C GLY A 116 1.90 14.00 -12.91
N LYS A 117 3.22 14.02 -12.71
CA LYS A 117 4.14 12.97 -13.18
C LYS A 117 4.43 11.96 -12.08
N TYR A 118 4.91 10.78 -12.50
CA TYR A 118 5.27 9.65 -11.64
C TYR A 118 6.15 10.01 -10.44
N ASN A 119 7.13 10.91 -10.62
CA ASN A 119 8.04 11.30 -9.54
C ASN A 119 7.39 12.20 -8.46
N ASN A 120 6.14 12.64 -8.67
CA ASN A 120 5.44 13.55 -7.77
C ASN A 120 4.25 12.89 -7.06
N VAL A 121 4.05 11.59 -7.22
CA VAL A 121 2.97 10.83 -6.58
C VAL A 121 3.54 9.62 -5.84
N PRO A 122 2.89 9.15 -4.77
CA PRO A 122 3.25 7.87 -4.18
C PRO A 122 3.06 6.74 -5.20
N HIS A 123 3.98 5.76 -5.20
CA HIS A 123 3.99 4.71 -6.23
C HIS A 123 3.20 3.48 -5.83
N VAL A 124 3.02 3.25 -4.53
CA VAL A 124 2.40 2.03 -3.99
C VAL A 124 1.32 2.42 -3.00
N PHE A 125 0.15 1.82 -3.14
CA PHE A 125 -0.97 2.01 -2.23
C PHE A 125 -1.49 0.66 -1.77
N PHE A 126 -1.98 0.63 -0.54
CA PHE A 126 -2.60 -0.54 0.06
C PHE A 126 -4.01 -0.20 0.50
N SER A 127 -4.94 -1.13 0.34
CA SER A 127 -6.25 -1.02 0.99
C SER A 127 -6.16 -1.43 2.46
N SER A 128 -7.10 -0.94 3.27
CA SER A 128 -7.27 -1.41 4.66
C SER A 128 -8.20 -2.62 4.78
N GLY A 129 -8.94 -2.92 3.72
CA GLY A 129 -9.97 -3.95 3.63
C GLY A 129 -10.01 -4.61 2.25
N PRO A 130 -11.04 -5.39 1.96
CA PRO A 130 -11.11 -6.16 0.72
C PRO A 130 -11.46 -5.31 -0.51
N GLY A 131 -11.87 -4.05 -0.35
CA GLY A 131 -12.16 -3.14 -1.46
C GLY A 131 -11.13 -2.02 -1.64
N LEU A 132 -10.86 -1.66 -2.89
CA LEU A 132 -10.12 -0.46 -3.29
C LEU A 132 -10.74 0.08 -4.58
N VAL A 133 -11.00 1.39 -4.65
CA VAL A 133 -11.53 2.03 -5.86
C VAL A 133 -10.67 3.21 -6.27
N LEU A 134 -10.40 3.31 -7.57
CA LEU A 134 -9.86 4.52 -8.19
C LEU A 134 -10.95 5.14 -9.07
N GLU A 135 -11.14 6.45 -8.98
CA GLU A 135 -12.07 7.20 -9.82
C GLU A 135 -11.26 8.18 -10.68
N PHE A 136 -11.22 7.94 -11.99
CA PHE A 136 -10.52 8.80 -12.93
C PHE A 136 -11.49 9.83 -13.52
N HIS A 137 -11.09 11.09 -13.44
CA HIS A 137 -11.84 12.22 -13.98
C HIS A 137 -10.94 13.03 -14.90
N THR A 138 -11.43 13.34 -16.10
CA THR A 138 -10.76 14.25 -17.03
C THR A 138 -11.68 15.38 -17.40
N ASP A 139 -11.14 16.60 -17.36
CA ASP A 139 -11.86 17.76 -17.81
C ASP A 139 -11.98 17.76 -19.35
N GLY A 140 -12.83 18.64 -19.85
CA GLY A 140 -12.99 18.85 -21.28
C GLY A 140 -12.46 20.19 -21.75
N HIS A 141 -11.72 20.89 -20.90
CA HIS A 141 -11.33 22.26 -21.11
C HIS A 141 -10.12 22.33 -22.06
N HIS A 142 -9.19 21.36 -21.97
CA HIS A 142 -8.05 21.28 -22.87
C HIS A 142 -7.73 19.83 -23.30
N THR A 143 -7.23 19.66 -24.53
CA THR A 143 -6.66 18.39 -24.97
C THR A 143 -5.25 18.27 -24.40
N THR A 144 -5.03 17.27 -23.55
CA THR A 144 -3.71 16.99 -22.96
C THR A 144 -2.91 15.98 -23.79
N ASN A 145 -1.58 16.05 -23.69
CA ASN A 145 -0.65 15.06 -24.24
C ASN A 145 -0.22 14.03 -23.18
N SER A 146 -0.79 14.07 -21.98
CA SER A 146 -0.48 13.15 -20.88
C SER A 146 -0.94 11.73 -21.19
N SER A 147 -0.03 10.76 -21.05
CA SER A 147 -0.25 9.35 -21.42
C SER A 147 -1.17 8.58 -20.46
N GLY A 148 -1.43 9.12 -19.26
CA GLY A 148 -2.23 8.48 -18.23
C GLY A 148 -1.39 7.60 -17.32
N PHE A 149 -1.91 6.44 -16.92
CA PHE A 149 -1.26 5.59 -15.94
C PHE A 149 -1.34 4.12 -16.32
N ILE A 150 -0.33 3.36 -15.89
CA ILE A 150 -0.34 1.90 -15.91
C ILE A 150 0.24 1.40 -14.59
N GLY A 151 -0.30 0.31 -14.08
CA GLY A 151 0.12 -0.26 -12.82
C GLY A 151 -0.17 -1.74 -12.70
N THR A 152 0.31 -2.31 -11.61
CA THR A 152 0.11 -3.70 -11.22
C THR A 152 -0.68 -3.77 -9.93
N PHE A 153 -1.51 -4.80 -9.76
CA PHE A 153 -2.21 -5.06 -8.51
C PHE A 153 -2.04 -6.52 -8.07
N ARG A 154 -2.12 -6.76 -6.76
CA ARG A 154 -2.16 -8.10 -6.18
C ARG A 154 -2.97 -8.12 -4.89
N PHE A 155 -3.46 -9.30 -4.54
CA PHE A 155 -4.15 -9.56 -3.29
C PHE A 155 -3.16 -10.14 -2.27
N LEU A 156 -3.20 -9.63 -1.05
CA LEU A 156 -2.30 -10.00 0.04
C LEU A 156 -3.11 -10.50 1.22
N GLU A 157 -2.67 -11.57 1.85
CA GLU A 157 -3.33 -12.08 3.06
C GLU A 157 -3.23 -11.06 4.21
N LYS A 158 -4.37 -10.60 4.72
CA LYS A 158 -4.45 -9.61 5.81
C LYS A 158 -3.70 -10.05 7.07
N LYS A 159 -3.62 -11.36 7.31
CA LYS A 159 -2.90 -11.96 8.44
C LYS A 159 -1.39 -11.64 8.45
N MET A 160 -0.80 -11.29 7.31
CA MET A 160 0.61 -10.89 7.22
C MET A 160 0.92 -9.63 8.04
N PHE A 161 -0.09 -8.78 8.25
CA PHE A 161 -0.05 -7.50 8.95
C PHE A 161 -0.82 -7.53 10.28
N HIS A 162 -1.02 -8.73 10.83
CA HIS A 162 -1.68 -8.91 12.12
C HIS A 162 -0.78 -8.46 13.28
N THR A 163 -1.34 -7.66 14.19
CA THR A 163 -0.68 -7.33 15.46
C THR A 163 -0.87 -8.47 16.46
N ASP A 164 0.22 -9.06 16.93
CA ASP A 164 0.22 -10.26 17.79
C ASP A 164 -0.28 -10.00 19.23
N GLY A 165 -0.51 -8.73 19.59
CA GLY A 165 -1.04 -8.34 20.89
C GLY A 165 -2.54 -8.59 21.01
N HIS A 166 -3.04 -8.62 22.23
CA HIS A 166 -4.48 -8.69 22.49
C HIS A 166 -5.11 -7.30 22.34
N LYS A 167 -5.98 -7.11 21.34
CA LYS A 167 -6.73 -5.86 21.16
C LYS A 167 -7.68 -5.64 22.34
N LEU A 168 -7.65 -4.46 22.95
CA LEU A 168 -8.57 -4.12 24.03
C LEU A 168 -9.98 -3.85 23.47
N ALA A 169 -10.97 -4.48 24.08
CA ALA A 169 -12.37 -4.29 23.68
C ALA A 169 -12.82 -2.85 23.96
N GLY A 170 -13.60 -2.27 23.03
CA GLY A 170 -14.11 -0.91 23.14
C GLY A 170 -13.12 0.19 22.77
N THR A 171 -11.87 -0.14 22.42
CA THR A 171 -10.90 0.83 21.92
C THR A 171 -10.74 0.72 20.40
N SER A 172 -10.39 1.83 19.75
CA SER A 172 -10.16 1.84 18.31
C SER A 172 -8.96 0.98 17.93
N CYS A 173 -7.87 1.07 18.70
CA CYS A 173 -6.56 0.51 18.33
C CYS A 173 -5.62 0.21 19.51
N ASP A 174 -6.13 0.06 20.73
CA ASP A 174 -5.23 -0.25 21.87
C ASP A 174 -4.94 -1.74 21.96
N TYR A 175 -3.69 -2.08 22.25
CA TYR A 175 -3.19 -3.44 22.33
C TYR A 175 -2.42 -3.69 23.62
N GLN A 176 -2.53 -4.92 24.13
CA GLN A 176 -1.78 -5.39 25.28
C GLN A 176 -0.92 -6.61 24.92
N PHE A 177 0.34 -6.59 25.35
CA PHE A 177 1.32 -7.63 25.13
C PHE A 177 1.79 -8.13 26.50
N ILE A 178 1.45 -9.37 26.85
CA ILE A 178 1.77 -9.95 28.16
C ILE A 178 2.70 -11.16 27.97
N SER A 179 3.84 -11.17 28.67
CA SER A 179 4.70 -12.35 28.77
C SER A 179 4.13 -13.35 29.77
N ASN A 180 3.79 -14.55 29.29
CA ASN A 180 3.36 -15.67 30.12
C ASN A 180 3.70 -17.02 29.44
N ASN A 181 3.30 -18.15 30.05
CA ASN A 181 3.72 -19.48 29.57
C ASN A 181 3.06 -19.87 28.25
N HIS A 182 2.02 -19.15 27.84
CA HIS A 182 1.19 -19.44 26.68
C HIS A 182 1.34 -18.40 25.56
N THR A 183 2.07 -17.31 25.81
CA THR A 183 2.32 -16.27 24.80
C THR A 183 3.69 -16.45 24.17
N ARG A 184 3.81 -16.02 22.91
CA ARG A 184 5.11 -16.03 22.23
C ARG A 184 6.00 -14.95 22.86
N PRO A 185 7.29 -15.23 23.10
CA PRO A 185 8.20 -14.24 23.70
C PRO A 185 8.56 -13.11 22.72
N GLN A 186 8.18 -13.23 21.45
CA GLN A 186 8.41 -12.23 20.42
C GLN A 186 7.25 -12.20 19.44
N GLY A 187 7.07 -11.06 18.78
CA GLY A 187 6.02 -10.87 17.80
C GLY A 187 6.14 -9.54 17.08
N ARG A 188 5.09 -9.18 16.35
CA ARG A 188 4.97 -7.96 15.56
C ARG A 188 3.74 -7.17 15.96
N PHE A 189 3.83 -5.87 15.76
CA PHE A 189 2.71 -4.96 15.89
C PHE A 189 2.86 -3.81 14.89
N PHE A 190 1.73 -3.21 14.55
CA PHE A 190 1.65 -2.24 13.47
C PHE A 190 0.77 -1.07 13.88
N SER A 191 0.92 0.07 13.19
CA SER A 191 -0.08 1.13 13.23
C SER A 191 -1.44 0.62 12.72
N PRO A 192 -2.56 1.25 13.10
CA PRO A 192 -3.86 0.91 12.55
C PRO A 192 -3.85 0.97 11.02
N ARG A 193 -4.55 0.02 10.37
CA ARG A 193 -4.67 -0.13 8.91
C ARG A 193 -3.38 -0.45 8.13
N TYR A 194 -2.22 -0.55 8.78
CA TYR A 194 -0.97 -0.92 8.10
C TYR A 194 -1.16 -2.19 7.26
N PRO A 195 -0.66 -2.25 6.00
CA PRO A 195 0.25 -1.30 5.34
C PRO A 195 -0.44 -0.15 4.60
N SER A 196 -1.75 0.02 4.77
CA SER A 196 -2.48 1.20 4.33
C SER A 196 -2.27 2.36 5.31
N ASN A 197 -2.66 3.56 4.90
CA ASN A 197 -2.50 4.74 5.73
C ASN A 197 -3.34 4.64 7.01
N TYR A 198 -2.79 5.12 8.12
CA TYR A 198 -3.52 5.13 9.39
C TYR A 198 -4.68 6.16 9.36
N PRO A 199 -5.72 5.99 10.19
CA PRO A 199 -6.77 7.00 10.32
C PRO A 199 -6.22 8.32 10.89
N PRO A 200 -6.72 9.49 10.45
CA PRO A 200 -6.42 10.75 11.11
C PRO A 200 -7.09 10.79 12.50
N ASP A 201 -6.64 11.73 13.34
CA ASP A 201 -7.22 12.01 14.67
C ASP A 201 -7.35 10.77 15.57
N ILE A 202 -6.28 9.96 15.61
CA ILE A 202 -6.27 8.72 16.37
C ILE A 202 -5.18 8.71 17.44
N LYS A 203 -5.48 8.08 18.57
CA LYS A 203 -4.54 7.77 19.64
C LYS A 203 -4.62 6.29 19.99
N CYS A 204 -3.50 5.59 19.88
CA CYS A 204 -3.38 4.16 20.14
C CYS A 204 -2.35 3.90 21.24
N ALA A 205 -2.69 3.04 22.19
CA ALA A 205 -1.80 2.59 23.24
C ALA A 205 -1.35 1.14 23.03
N TYR A 206 -0.05 0.90 23.03
CA TYR A 206 0.56 -0.44 23.03
C TYR A 206 1.25 -0.65 24.38
N THR A 207 0.62 -1.48 25.23
CA THR A 207 1.09 -1.71 26.61
C THR A 207 1.77 -3.07 26.73
N PHE A 208 3.03 -3.09 27.11
CA PHE A 208 3.83 -4.29 27.28
C PHE A 208 4.03 -4.59 28.76
N ARG A 209 3.85 -5.87 29.14
CA ARG A 209 4.06 -6.38 30.50
C ARG A 209 4.83 -7.70 30.43
N ALA A 210 6.12 -7.62 30.68
CA ALA A 210 7.01 -8.77 30.78
C ALA A 210 6.93 -9.39 32.18
N ARG A 211 7.59 -10.54 32.36
CA ARG A 211 7.76 -11.16 33.68
C ARG A 211 8.82 -10.44 34.48
N ALA A 212 8.87 -10.73 35.78
CA ALA A 212 9.99 -10.32 36.61
C ALA A 212 11.32 -10.79 35.99
N GLN A 213 12.32 -9.91 35.98
CA GLN A 213 13.66 -10.12 35.38
C GLN A 213 13.70 -10.21 33.85
N GLU A 214 12.58 -9.95 33.16
CA GLU A 214 12.57 -9.70 31.73
C GLU A 214 12.62 -8.19 31.44
N LYS A 215 13.24 -7.84 30.32
CA LYS A 215 13.18 -6.53 29.67
C LYS A 215 12.44 -6.66 28.34
N ILE A 216 11.93 -5.55 27.85
CA ILE A 216 11.17 -5.46 26.61
C ILE A 216 12.06 -4.76 25.59
N ARG A 217 12.37 -5.48 24.52
CA ARG A 217 13.06 -4.92 23.35
C ARG A 217 12.04 -4.70 22.25
N VAL A 218 12.00 -3.49 21.69
CA VAL A 218 11.19 -3.14 20.52
C VAL A 218 12.12 -2.68 19.41
N ILE A 219 11.86 -3.12 18.18
CA ILE A 219 12.46 -2.56 16.98
C ILE A 219 11.36 -1.93 16.14
N LEU A 220 11.41 -0.62 15.90
CA LEU A 220 10.62 0.03 14.85
C LEU A 220 11.34 -0.21 13.52
N GLU A 221 10.80 -1.10 12.68
CA GLU A 221 11.45 -1.52 11.43
C GLU A 221 11.29 -0.49 10.32
N ASP A 222 10.09 0.09 10.20
CA ASP A 222 9.74 1.09 9.20
C ASP A 222 8.79 2.10 9.84
N ILE A 223 9.02 3.38 9.56
CA ILE A 223 8.19 4.49 10.07
C ILE A 223 8.01 5.52 8.96
N LYS A 224 6.75 5.71 8.56
CA LYS A 224 6.30 6.66 7.54
C LYS A 224 5.04 7.35 8.06
N LEU A 225 5.22 8.33 8.93
CA LEU A 225 4.13 9.17 9.40
C LEU A 225 3.90 10.35 8.43
N GLU A 226 3.23 11.41 8.88
CA GLU A 226 2.98 12.65 8.13
C GLU A 226 4.24 13.13 7.39
N GLU A 227 4.16 13.33 6.07
CA GLU A 227 5.30 13.76 5.25
C GLU A 227 5.85 15.13 5.69
N GLY A 228 7.16 15.36 5.55
CA GLY A 228 7.83 16.63 5.88
C GLY A 228 9.07 16.49 6.79
N ASP A 229 9.24 17.41 7.76
CA ASP A 229 10.34 17.45 8.72
C ASP A 229 10.60 16.13 9.52
N VAL A 230 11.85 15.71 9.56
CA VAL A 230 12.34 14.52 10.27
C VAL A 230 12.65 14.77 11.75
N SER A 231 12.69 16.04 12.19
CA SER A 231 13.08 16.43 13.56
C SER A 231 12.02 16.16 14.64
N CYS A 232 10.78 15.90 14.23
CA CYS A 232 9.59 15.74 15.09
C CYS A 232 9.19 16.98 15.92
N ILE A 233 9.88 18.13 15.79
CA ILE A 233 9.62 19.32 16.62
C ILE A 233 8.23 19.92 16.36
N ASN A 234 7.80 19.94 15.10
CA ASN A 234 6.54 20.56 14.66
C ASN A 234 5.60 19.54 13.98
N ARG A 235 5.57 18.30 14.48
CA ARG A 235 4.78 17.23 13.86
C ARG A 235 3.48 16.96 14.57
N ALA A 236 2.43 16.81 13.78
CA ALA A 236 1.12 16.40 14.27
C ALA A 236 1.14 14.93 14.73
N ASP A 237 1.96 14.13 14.05
CA ASP A 237 1.99 12.68 14.18
C ASP A 237 3.30 12.19 14.78
N TYR A 238 3.21 11.33 15.80
CA TYR A 238 4.37 10.81 16.51
C TYR A 238 4.11 9.49 17.22
N ILE A 239 5.20 8.78 17.48
CA ILE A 239 5.29 7.61 18.36
C ILE A 239 6.10 8.04 19.58
N LYS A 240 5.52 7.95 20.76
CA LYS A 240 6.20 8.25 22.02
C LYS A 240 6.31 7.02 22.88
N VAL A 241 7.50 6.78 23.41
CA VAL A 241 7.83 5.57 24.16
C VAL A 241 8.15 5.96 25.59
N HIS A 242 7.48 5.31 26.54
CA HIS A 242 7.61 5.53 27.97
C HIS A 242 8.12 4.26 28.65
N ASP A 243 9.13 4.42 29.49
CA ASP A 243 9.75 3.34 30.25
C ASP A 243 8.93 3.07 31.53
N GLY A 244 7.80 2.40 31.36
CA GLY A 244 6.88 2.06 32.43
C GLY A 244 5.47 1.75 31.94
N ARG A 245 4.49 1.93 32.84
CA ARG A 245 3.12 1.40 32.67
C ARG A 245 2.21 2.25 31.81
N THR A 246 2.43 3.55 31.82
CA THR A 246 1.50 4.57 31.32
C THR A 246 2.27 5.77 30.79
N ALA A 247 1.58 6.68 30.11
CA ALA A 247 2.14 7.94 29.59
C ALA A 247 2.70 8.90 30.67
N SER A 248 2.42 8.65 31.97
CA SER A 248 2.97 9.45 33.07
C SER A 248 4.41 9.07 33.44
N TYR A 249 4.91 7.93 32.94
CA TYR A 249 6.29 7.50 33.15
C TYR A 249 7.25 8.26 32.22
N PRO A 250 8.56 8.31 32.53
CA PRO A 250 9.55 9.00 31.72
C PRO A 250 9.53 8.54 30.26
N ALA A 251 9.51 9.50 29.34
CA ALA A 251 9.64 9.22 27.92
C ALA A 251 11.12 8.93 27.60
N ILE A 252 11.38 7.82 26.92
CA ILE A 252 12.72 7.39 26.49
C ILE A 252 12.91 7.49 24.97
N GLY A 253 11.85 7.85 24.23
CA GLY A 253 11.92 8.08 22.80
C GLY A 253 10.70 8.83 22.28
N LEU A 254 10.93 9.65 21.25
CA LEU A 254 9.91 10.33 20.45
C LEU A 254 10.33 10.20 18.98
N TYR A 255 9.47 9.61 18.16
CA TYR A 255 9.77 9.26 16.78
C TYR A 255 8.66 9.71 15.85
N CYS A 256 9.03 10.15 14.65
CA CYS A 256 8.09 10.49 13.59
C CYS A 256 8.59 9.86 12.28
N ASN A 257 9.46 10.52 11.51
CA ASN A 257 10.03 9.97 10.27
C ASN A 257 11.54 9.70 10.41
N GLN A 258 11.98 9.34 11.61
CA GLN A 258 13.40 9.25 11.96
C GLN A 258 14.01 7.90 11.54
N GLY A 259 14.05 7.62 10.24
CA GLY A 259 14.71 6.44 9.68
C GLY A 259 14.08 5.08 10.06
N SER A 260 14.66 4.02 9.50
CA SER A 260 14.27 2.61 9.73
C SER A 260 15.16 1.95 10.79
N HIS A 261 14.65 0.92 11.46
CA HIS A 261 15.41 0.05 12.37
C HIS A 261 15.86 0.70 13.70
N ILE A 262 14.95 1.40 14.38
CA ILE A 262 15.20 2.00 15.69
C ILE A 262 15.02 0.94 16.78
N GLU A 263 16.06 0.70 17.58
CA GLU A 263 16.02 -0.20 18.72
C GLU A 263 15.71 0.56 20.03
N ILE A 264 14.75 0.02 20.79
CA ILE A 264 14.30 0.51 22.08
C ILE A 264 14.43 -0.64 23.08
N LEU A 265 15.03 -0.37 24.23
CA LEU A 265 15.15 -1.33 25.33
C LEU A 265 14.60 -0.70 26.62
N SER A 266 13.62 -1.35 27.24
CA SER A 266 13.11 -0.93 28.56
C SER A 266 14.13 -1.18 29.67
N THR A 267 14.06 -0.39 30.75
CA THR A 267 14.88 -0.67 31.95
C THR A 267 14.27 -1.75 32.83
N GLY A 268 12.95 -1.92 32.78
CA GLY A 268 12.19 -2.87 33.57
C GLY A 268 11.22 -3.73 32.76
N PRO A 269 10.29 -4.43 33.43
CA PRO A 269 9.37 -5.37 32.80
C PRO A 269 8.13 -4.68 32.19
N GLU A 270 8.08 -3.36 32.12
CA GLU A 270 6.93 -2.61 31.64
C GLU A 270 7.39 -1.56 30.63
N LEU A 271 6.66 -1.45 29.52
CA LEU A 271 6.91 -0.46 28.47
C LEU A 271 5.55 -0.01 27.92
N TYR A 272 5.41 1.30 27.69
CA TYR A 272 4.19 1.89 27.15
C TYR A 272 4.55 2.70 25.92
N ILE A 273 3.89 2.41 24.80
CA ILE A 273 4.05 3.16 23.55
C ILE A 273 2.71 3.80 23.20
N GLU A 274 2.71 5.11 22.94
CA GLU A 274 1.58 5.80 22.33
C GLU A 274 1.90 6.20 20.89
N PHE A 275 0.98 5.88 19.99
CA PHE A 275 0.95 6.44 18.64
C PHE A 275 -0.17 7.47 18.58
N VAL A 276 0.16 8.67 18.13
CA VAL A 276 -0.77 9.80 18.03
C VAL A 276 -0.71 10.34 16.61
N SER A 277 -1.87 10.55 16.00
CA SER A 277 -2.02 11.26 14.74
C SER A 277 -3.06 12.35 14.86
N HIS A 278 -2.71 13.55 14.37
CA HIS A 278 -3.61 14.69 14.20
C HIS A 278 -3.45 15.32 12.80
N SER A 279 -2.64 14.72 11.92
CA SER A 279 -2.44 15.21 10.56
C SER A 279 -3.71 15.00 9.73
N VAL A 280 -3.92 15.92 8.80
CA VAL A 280 -4.99 15.80 7.79
C VAL A 280 -4.61 14.79 6.70
N GLU A 281 -3.29 14.61 6.47
CA GLU A 281 -2.73 13.68 5.49
C GLU A 281 -1.91 12.58 6.19
N PRO A 282 -2.57 11.48 6.59
CA PRO A 282 -1.90 10.34 7.19
C PRO A 282 -0.91 9.66 6.26
N GLY A 283 0.23 9.27 6.82
CA GLY A 283 1.20 8.38 6.17
C GLY A 283 0.85 6.89 6.28
N GLN A 284 1.72 6.03 5.74
CA GLN A 284 1.59 4.56 5.77
C GLN A 284 1.66 3.98 7.20
N GLY A 285 2.27 4.71 8.13
CA GLY A 285 2.37 4.32 9.54
C GLY A 285 3.65 3.59 9.87
N PHE A 286 3.58 2.60 10.75
CA PHE A 286 4.77 1.91 11.23
C PHE A 286 4.58 0.41 11.35
N LYS A 287 5.71 -0.29 11.24
CA LYS A 287 5.84 -1.71 11.50
C LYS A 287 6.91 -1.92 12.56
N ALA A 288 6.59 -2.75 13.55
CA ALA A 288 7.48 -3.00 14.67
C ALA A 288 7.52 -4.47 15.07
N LYS A 289 8.63 -4.85 15.70
CA LYS A 289 8.83 -6.14 16.37
C LYS A 289 9.05 -5.91 17.85
N PHE A 290 8.64 -6.86 18.67
CA PHE A 290 8.94 -6.87 20.10
C PHE A 290 9.54 -8.22 20.53
N GLN A 291 10.28 -8.20 21.63
CA GLN A 291 10.77 -9.38 22.31
C GLN A 291 10.84 -9.15 23.82
N PHE A 292 10.34 -10.11 24.60
CA PHE A 292 10.60 -10.25 26.02
C PHE A 292 11.93 -11.00 26.20
N GLN A 293 12.90 -10.35 26.83
CA GLN A 293 14.28 -10.85 26.97
C GLN A 293 14.63 -10.99 28.45
N ASN A 294 15.20 -12.13 28.84
CA ASN A 294 15.74 -12.30 30.19
C ASN A 294 17.00 -11.44 30.39
N ASP A 295 17.15 -10.81 31.56
CA ASP A 295 18.29 -9.95 31.91
C ASP A 295 19.61 -10.72 32.19
N HIS A 296 19.81 -11.89 31.57
CA HIS A 296 20.98 -12.74 31.83
C HIS A 296 22.28 -12.30 31.15
N SER A 297 22.31 -11.13 30.52
CA SER A 297 23.49 -10.60 29.81
C SER A 297 24.55 -9.90 30.68
N SER A 298 24.44 -9.95 32.02
CA SER A 298 25.47 -9.39 32.93
C SER A 298 26.30 -10.43 33.73
N LYS A 299 26.22 -11.73 33.40
CA LYS A 299 27.06 -12.78 34.05
C LYS A 299 28.02 -13.53 33.09
N SER A 300 28.72 -12.79 32.23
CA SER A 300 29.96 -13.30 31.64
C SER A 300 31.06 -12.24 31.67
N THR A 301 31.42 -11.74 32.86
CA THR A 301 32.80 -11.37 33.10
C THR A 301 33.60 -12.67 33.18
N LYS A 302 34.21 -13.08 32.07
CA LYS A 302 35.37 -13.98 32.14
C LYS A 302 36.39 -13.28 33.05
N LYS A 303 36.54 -13.77 34.28
CA LYS A 303 37.70 -13.47 35.12
C LYS A 303 38.93 -13.81 34.30
N ILE A 304 39.62 -12.81 33.76
CA ILE A 304 40.95 -12.99 33.23
C ILE A 304 41.83 -13.32 34.45
N HIS A 305 42.20 -14.58 34.59
CA HIS A 305 43.30 -14.97 35.46
C HIS A 305 44.56 -14.27 34.94
N HIS A 306 45.07 -13.31 35.70
CA HIS A 306 46.43 -12.84 35.53
C HIS A 306 47.37 -14.01 35.78
N HIS A 307 47.94 -14.58 34.72
CA HIS A 307 49.16 -15.36 34.84
C HIS A 307 50.34 -14.40 34.69
N ASN A 308 51.00 -14.17 35.82
CA ASN A 308 52.33 -13.60 35.90
C ASN A 308 53.29 -14.55 35.18
N ILE A 309 53.86 -14.12 34.06
CA ILE A 309 55.05 -14.73 33.49
C ILE A 309 56.06 -13.59 33.33
N GLY A 310 57.17 -13.73 34.06
CA GLY A 310 58.23 -12.74 34.17
C GLY A 310 58.96 -12.49 32.85
N SER A 311 59.56 -11.31 32.79
CA SER A 311 60.45 -10.85 31.73
C SER A 311 61.64 -11.80 31.49
N PRO A 312 62.10 -11.89 30.23
CA PRO A 312 63.53 -11.78 30.01
C PRO A 312 63.91 -10.84 28.84
N THR A 313 64.79 -9.90 29.19
CA THR A 313 66.00 -9.43 28.50
C THR A 313 66.03 -9.20 26.98
N PHE A 314 66.34 -7.95 26.64
CA PHE A 314 66.84 -7.45 25.35
C PHE A 314 68.17 -8.10 24.94
N VAL A 315 68.25 -8.60 23.69
CA VAL A 315 69.51 -8.78 22.94
C VAL A 315 69.27 -8.28 21.51
N SER A 316 70.19 -7.46 21.00
CA SER A 316 70.14 -6.82 19.68
C SER A 316 71.13 -7.45 18.69
N SER A 317 70.96 -7.11 17.41
CA SER A 317 71.78 -7.38 16.19
C SER A 317 71.51 -8.70 15.47
N THR A 318 71.47 -8.83 14.13
CA THR A 318 71.56 -7.90 12.98
C THR A 318 71.02 -8.59 11.72
N THR A 319 70.39 -7.79 10.86
CA THR A 319 70.19 -7.85 9.38
C THR A 319 70.49 -9.13 8.57
N THR A 320 69.51 -9.53 7.75
CA THR A 320 69.76 -9.76 6.30
C THR A 320 68.47 -9.55 5.50
N THR A 321 68.61 -8.80 4.41
CA THR A 321 67.58 -8.35 3.48
C THR A 321 67.18 -9.44 2.48
N SER A 322 65.90 -9.54 2.16
CA SER A 322 65.47 -9.92 0.81
C SER A 322 64.12 -9.26 0.47
N THR A 323 64.18 -8.47 -0.60
CA THR A 323 63.09 -7.74 -1.25
C THR A 323 62.29 -8.70 -2.13
N THR A 324 60.95 -8.68 -2.03
CA THR A 324 60.08 -9.13 -3.12
C THR A 324 58.92 -8.17 -3.33
N THR A 325 58.83 -7.68 -4.56
CA THR A 325 57.76 -6.87 -5.14
C THR A 325 56.60 -7.78 -5.57
N SER A 326 55.37 -7.41 -5.20
CA SER A 326 54.14 -8.08 -5.63
C SER A 326 53.49 -7.31 -6.77
N THR A 327 53.54 -7.87 -7.98
CA THR A 327 52.79 -7.42 -9.16
C THR A 327 51.44 -8.12 -9.24
N VAL A 328 50.37 -7.34 -9.41
CA VAL A 328 48.98 -7.80 -9.61
C VAL A 328 48.76 -8.14 -11.10
N PRO A 329 48.16 -9.29 -11.47
CA PRO A 329 47.74 -9.56 -12.84
C PRO A 329 46.29 -9.09 -13.13
N PRO A 330 45.95 -8.79 -14.40
CA PRO A 330 44.63 -8.29 -14.78
C PRO A 330 43.57 -9.40 -14.89
N VAL A 331 42.31 -9.03 -14.65
CA VAL A 331 41.12 -9.87 -14.81
C VAL A 331 40.65 -9.79 -16.27
N THR A 332 40.59 -10.93 -16.95
CA THR A 332 40.00 -11.08 -18.30
C THR A 332 38.56 -11.56 -18.17
N LEU A 333 37.63 -10.83 -18.80
CA LEU A 333 36.21 -11.20 -18.96
C LEU A 333 36.09 -12.31 -20.02
N MET A 334 35.43 -13.43 -19.68
CA MET A 334 34.97 -14.42 -20.63
C MET A 334 33.52 -14.13 -21.01
N VAL A 335 33.26 -14.04 -22.30
CA VAL A 335 31.94 -13.94 -22.93
C VAL A 335 31.53 -15.37 -23.29
N GLU A 336 30.33 -15.79 -22.86
CA GLU A 336 29.76 -17.08 -23.22
C GLU A 336 29.04 -16.97 -24.57
N ASP A 337 29.34 -17.91 -25.46
CA ASP A 337 28.92 -17.97 -26.86
C ASP A 337 27.40 -18.19 -27.02
N LEU A 338 26.83 -17.49 -28.00
CA LEU A 338 25.44 -17.59 -28.43
C LEU A 338 25.39 -18.58 -29.61
N ASP A 339 24.86 -19.79 -29.40
CA ASP A 339 24.64 -20.75 -30.48
C ASP A 339 23.45 -20.30 -31.37
N LEU A 340 23.77 -19.98 -32.64
CA LEU A 340 22.83 -19.77 -33.73
C LEU A 340 22.55 -21.12 -34.41
N MET A 341 21.30 -21.58 -34.36
CA MET A 341 20.80 -22.64 -35.24
C MET A 341 20.07 -22.01 -36.43
N GLU A 342 20.66 -22.20 -37.60
CA GLU A 342 20.12 -21.86 -38.92
C GLU A 342 19.48 -23.13 -39.50
N ASP A 343 18.17 -23.12 -39.75
CA ASP A 343 17.49 -24.15 -40.54
C ASP A 343 16.73 -23.49 -41.69
N ASN A 344 17.32 -23.59 -42.88
CA ASN A 344 16.67 -23.32 -44.16
C ASN A 344 16.11 -24.64 -44.70
N ASN A 345 14.78 -24.76 -44.83
CA ASN A 345 14.22 -25.57 -45.92
C ASN A 345 12.84 -25.06 -46.35
N ASP A 346 12.79 -24.63 -47.61
CA ASP A 346 11.63 -24.17 -48.35
C ASP A 346 11.01 -25.37 -49.10
N THR A 347 9.72 -25.65 -48.91
CA THR A 347 8.89 -26.25 -49.98
C THR A 347 7.42 -25.86 -49.82
N THR A 348 6.88 -25.33 -50.92
CA THR A 348 5.51 -24.90 -51.19
C THR A 348 4.43 -25.98 -51.06
N SER A 349 3.27 -25.64 -50.48
CA SER A 349 1.96 -26.23 -50.83
C SER A 349 0.79 -25.43 -50.21
N THR A 350 -0.11 -24.93 -51.06
CA THR A 350 -1.27 -24.08 -50.79
C THR A 350 -2.53 -24.90 -50.47
N ILE A 351 -3.21 -24.72 -49.32
CA ILE A 351 -4.68 -24.93 -49.09
C ILE A 351 -5.13 -24.04 -47.89
N GLY A 352 -6.27 -23.34 -48.02
CA GLY A 352 -6.78 -22.29 -47.09
C GLY A 352 -7.44 -22.77 -45.77
N PRO A 353 -8.38 -21.95 -45.22
CA PRO A 353 -8.22 -21.09 -44.06
C PRO A 353 -8.38 -21.82 -42.72
N VAL A 354 -7.54 -21.47 -41.72
CA VAL A 354 -7.72 -21.91 -40.33
C VAL A 354 -7.79 -20.68 -39.43
N THR A 355 -8.89 -20.63 -38.69
CA THR A 355 -9.27 -19.63 -37.70
C THR A 355 -8.14 -19.31 -36.72
N SER A 356 -7.80 -18.03 -36.58
CA SER A 356 -6.85 -17.52 -35.59
C SER A 356 -7.38 -17.70 -34.16
N PRO A 357 -6.54 -18.09 -33.18
CA PRO A 357 -6.96 -18.33 -31.80
C PRO A 357 -7.27 -17.02 -31.06
N ARG A 358 -8.32 -17.07 -30.22
CA ARG A 358 -8.77 -16.00 -29.33
C ARG A 358 -7.62 -15.42 -28.48
N SER A 359 -7.51 -14.10 -28.53
CA SER A 359 -6.73 -13.27 -27.59
C SER A 359 -7.21 -13.51 -26.14
N PRO A 360 -6.33 -13.52 -25.12
CA PRO A 360 -6.74 -13.71 -23.73
C PRO A 360 -7.39 -12.41 -23.25
N TYR A 361 -8.71 -12.34 -23.36
CA TYR A 361 -9.48 -11.27 -22.74
C TYR A 361 -9.22 -11.30 -21.23
N ILE A 362 -8.52 -10.26 -20.76
CA ILE A 362 -8.55 -9.78 -19.38
C ILE A 362 -10.05 -9.66 -19.03
N GLY A 363 -10.49 -10.34 -17.97
CA GLY A 363 -11.88 -10.27 -17.54
C GLY A 363 -12.22 -8.89 -17.01
N ILE A 364 -12.51 -7.97 -17.93
CA ILE A 364 -13.10 -6.66 -17.68
C ILE A 364 -14.60 -6.91 -17.59
N GLN A 365 -15.12 -7.00 -16.37
CA GLN A 365 -16.56 -7.00 -16.16
C GLN A 365 -17.01 -5.58 -15.88
N VAL A 366 -17.91 -5.07 -16.72
CA VAL A 366 -18.64 -3.83 -16.44
C VAL A 366 -19.52 -4.10 -15.22
N CYS A 367 -19.45 -3.23 -14.21
CA CYS A 367 -20.32 -3.33 -13.03
C CYS A 367 -21.79 -3.53 -13.46
N PRO A 368 -22.58 -4.42 -12.81
CA PRO A 368 -23.99 -4.54 -13.13
C PRO A 368 -24.71 -3.20 -12.88
N PRO A 369 -25.60 -2.75 -13.78
CA PRO A 369 -26.36 -1.52 -13.56
C PRO A 369 -27.21 -1.66 -12.29
N ARG A 370 -27.28 -0.60 -11.48
CA ARG A 370 -28.03 -0.52 -10.22
C ARG A 370 -29.39 -1.22 -10.32
N GLY A 371 -29.50 -2.41 -9.75
CA GLY A 371 -30.77 -3.10 -9.49
C GLY A 371 -31.34 -2.62 -8.16
N ARG A 372 -32.61 -2.22 -8.15
CA ARG A 372 -33.40 -1.82 -6.97
C ARG A 372 -33.12 -2.68 -5.72
N PRO A 373 -33.24 -2.11 -4.51
CA PRO A 373 -33.30 -2.91 -3.30
C PRO A 373 -34.46 -3.91 -3.42
N SER A 374 -34.16 -5.19 -3.21
CA SER A 374 -35.17 -6.22 -3.02
C SER A 374 -35.93 -5.90 -1.75
N THR A 375 -37.11 -5.34 -1.91
CA THR A 375 -38.11 -5.33 -0.85
C THR A 375 -38.56 -6.77 -0.67
N SER A 376 -38.14 -7.39 0.42
CA SER A 376 -38.71 -8.63 0.92
C SER A 376 -40.15 -8.36 1.37
N LEU A 377 -41.10 -8.52 0.46
CA LEU A 377 -42.50 -8.70 0.82
C LEU A 377 -42.64 -10.08 1.47
N THR A 378 -42.60 -10.08 2.80
CA THR A 378 -43.21 -11.16 3.59
C THR A 378 -44.73 -11.03 3.41
N SER A 379 -45.33 -12.05 2.80
CA SER A 379 -46.78 -12.23 2.82
C SER A 379 -47.17 -12.95 4.11
N ALA A 380 -48.17 -12.41 4.79
CA ALA A 380 -48.97 -13.08 5.80
C ALA A 380 -50.15 -13.80 5.13
#